data_AF-A0A956WS25-F1
#
_entry.id   AF-A0A956WS25-F1
#
_cell.length_a   1.000
_cell.length_b   1.000
_cell.length_c   1.000
_cell.angle_alpha   90.00
_cell.angle_beta   90.00
_cell.angle_gamma   90.00
#
_symmetry.space_group_name_H-M   'P 1'
#
loop_
_entity.id
_entity.type
_entity.pdbx_description
1 polymer ?
#
loop_
_entity_poly.entity_id
_entity_poly.type
_entity_poly.pdbx_seq_one_letter_code
_entity_poly.pdbx_strand_id
1 'polypeptide(L)'
;PPDVIPTDDPNRPGPTTVPLAMPLSAEQALAKALELDGYVAEREQPLTDAMRRAIAVTQYKTLAEADAAIGRQSRYAPDIEADAGAVWVVIIPGRTRIVGGGPGHSSTDAEATEERWLEGVAYKFSARTGELLGISAGELQAR
;
A
#
# COMPACT_ATOMS: atom_id res chain seq x y z
N PRO A 1 52.01 21.92 1.92
CA PRO A 1 51.86 20.60 1.24
C PRO A 1 50.74 20.73 0.20
N PRO A 2 50.93 20.28 -1.06
CA PRO A 2 49.92 20.46 -2.09
C PRO A 2 48.70 19.59 -1.82
N ASP A 3 47.52 20.18 -2.04
CA ASP A 3 46.21 19.56 -2.02
C ASP A 3 46.17 18.37 -2.98
N VAL A 4 45.84 17.19 -2.46
CA VAL A 4 45.54 16.01 -3.28
C VAL A 4 44.12 16.16 -3.80
N ILE A 5 43.99 16.57 -5.06
CA ILE A 5 42.73 16.47 -5.80
C ILE A 5 42.44 14.96 -5.95
N PRO A 6 41.26 14.45 -5.53
CA PRO A 6 40.91 13.06 -5.75
C PRO A 6 40.85 12.81 -7.24
N THR A 7 41.69 11.90 -7.72
CA THR A 7 41.66 11.43 -9.11
C THR A 7 40.39 10.62 -9.30
N ASP A 8 39.48 11.11 -10.14
CA ASP A 8 38.30 10.36 -10.59
C ASP A 8 38.82 9.12 -11.34
N ASP A 9 38.65 7.94 -10.76
CA ASP A 9 39.04 6.68 -11.38
C ASP A 9 37.96 6.34 -12.43
N PRO A 10 38.26 6.37 -13.74
CA PRO A 10 37.28 6.08 -14.79
C PRO A 10 36.78 4.62 -14.77
N ASN A 11 37.40 3.74 -13.96
CA ASN A 11 36.96 2.37 -13.75
C ASN A 11 36.19 2.16 -12.44
N ARG A 12 35.97 3.21 -11.64
CA ARG A 12 35.03 3.10 -10.51
C ARG A 12 33.64 2.99 -11.11
N PRO A 13 32.88 1.90 -10.85
CA PRO A 13 31.47 1.91 -11.18
C PRO A 13 30.88 3.11 -10.45
N GLY A 14 30.36 4.09 -11.21
CA GLY A 14 29.58 5.19 -10.63
C GLY A 14 28.51 4.61 -9.70
N PRO A 15 28.00 5.38 -8.72
CA PRO A 15 26.90 4.92 -7.89
C PRO A 15 25.85 4.34 -8.83
N THR A 16 25.59 3.04 -8.69
CA THR A 16 24.68 2.32 -9.57
C THR A 16 23.35 3.01 -9.38
N THR A 17 22.98 3.89 -10.30
CA THR A 17 21.63 4.41 -10.42
C THR A 17 20.82 3.22 -10.87
N VAL A 18 20.50 2.35 -9.91
CA VAL A 18 19.39 1.41 -10.02
C VAL A 18 18.25 2.27 -10.54
N PRO A 19 17.67 1.95 -11.71
CA PRO A 19 16.50 2.67 -12.18
C PRO A 19 15.52 2.67 -11.01
N LEU A 20 15.17 3.85 -10.51
CA LEU A 20 14.10 3.97 -9.53
C LEU A 20 12.93 3.19 -10.13
N ALA A 21 12.48 2.15 -9.41
CA ALA A 21 11.40 1.30 -9.88
C ALA A 21 10.28 2.22 -10.42
N MET A 22 9.76 1.90 -11.61
CA MET A 22 8.71 2.72 -12.20
C MET A 22 7.60 2.90 -11.17
N PRO A 23 7.11 4.14 -10.93
CA PRO A 23 6.06 4.36 -9.96
C PRO A 23 4.87 3.45 -10.26
N LEU A 24 4.32 2.84 -9.22
CA LEU A 24 3.16 1.96 -9.33
C LEU A 24 2.01 2.74 -9.99
N SER A 25 1.46 2.23 -11.08
CA SER A 25 0.27 2.81 -11.71
C SER A 25 -1.00 2.43 -10.94
N ALA A 26 -2.11 3.15 -11.18
CA ALA A 26 -3.41 2.81 -10.60
C ALA A 26 -3.85 1.38 -10.96
N GLU A 27 -3.65 0.95 -12.21
CA GLU A 27 -3.97 -0.40 -12.67
C GLU A 27 -3.12 -1.46 -11.96
N GLN A 28 -1.84 -1.19 -11.76
CA GLN A 28 -0.95 -2.10 -11.03
C GLN A 28 -1.30 -2.16 -9.54
N ALA A 29 -1.69 -1.04 -8.93
CA ALA A 29 -2.17 -1.00 -7.56
C ALA A 29 -3.45 -1.83 -7.39
N LEU A 30 -4.41 -1.70 -8.32
CA LEU A 30 -5.62 -2.51 -8.35
C LEU A 30 -5.32 -4.00 -8.50
N ALA A 31 -4.46 -4.36 -9.45
CA ALA A 31 -4.09 -5.76 -9.69
C ALA A 31 -3.44 -6.39 -8.44
N LYS A 32 -2.50 -5.68 -7.81
CA LYS A 32 -1.88 -6.10 -6.54
C LYS A 32 -2.89 -6.23 -5.41
N ALA A 33 -3.82 -5.29 -5.28
CA ALA A 33 -4.87 -5.35 -4.27
C ALA A 33 -5.75 -6.59 -4.44
N LEU A 34 -6.19 -6.88 -5.66
CA LEU A 34 -7.01 -8.05 -5.98
C LEU A 34 -6.27 -9.37 -5.76
N GLU A 35 -4.98 -9.41 -6.08
CA GLU A 35 -4.13 -10.55 -5.79
C GLU A 35 -4.03 -10.78 -4.28
N LEU A 36 -3.67 -9.76 -3.50
CA LEU A 36 -3.58 -9.85 -2.04
C LEU A 36 -4.90 -10.23 -1.39
N ASP A 37 -6.00 -9.66 -1.87
CA ASP A 37 -7.35 -9.95 -1.37
C ASP A 37 -7.70 -11.43 -1.44
N GLY A 38 -7.29 -12.13 -2.50
CA GLY A 38 -7.45 -13.58 -2.61
C GLY A 38 -6.69 -14.38 -1.56
N TYR A 39 -5.69 -13.80 -0.90
CA TYR A 39 -4.86 -14.47 0.12
C TYR A 39 -5.20 -14.05 1.56
N VAL A 40 -5.52 -12.78 1.77
CA VAL A 40 -5.63 -12.20 3.13
C VAL A 40 -7.06 -11.93 3.56
N ALA A 41 -8.00 -11.90 2.62
CA ALA A 41 -9.41 -11.60 2.86
C ALA A 41 -10.29 -12.80 2.54
N GLU A 42 -11.06 -13.25 3.54
CA GLU A 42 -12.21 -14.11 3.30
C GLU A 42 -13.42 -13.22 3.01
N ARG A 43 -14.20 -13.57 1.99
CA ARG A 43 -15.39 -12.80 1.59
C ARG A 43 -16.65 -13.62 1.82
N GLU A 44 -17.69 -12.97 2.34
CA GLU A 44 -18.98 -13.63 2.61
C GLU A 44 -19.62 -14.09 1.29
N GLN A 45 -19.35 -13.35 0.22
CA GLN A 45 -19.72 -13.69 -1.15
C GLN A 45 -18.58 -13.36 -2.12
N PRO A 46 -18.48 -14.07 -3.25
CA PRO A 46 -17.54 -13.71 -4.31
C PRO A 46 -17.76 -12.28 -4.82
N LEU A 47 -16.69 -11.65 -5.31
CA LEU A 47 -16.75 -10.33 -5.95
C LEU A 47 -17.63 -10.37 -7.20
N THR A 48 -18.80 -9.76 -7.11
CA THR A 48 -19.72 -9.55 -8.23
C THR A 48 -19.21 -8.45 -9.17
N ASP A 49 -19.74 -8.40 -10.40
CA ASP A 49 -19.39 -7.33 -11.36
C ASP A 49 -19.75 -5.93 -10.83
N ALA A 50 -20.83 -5.81 -10.06
CA ALA A 50 -21.19 -4.56 -9.41
C ALA A 50 -20.14 -4.12 -8.40
N MET A 51 -19.64 -5.05 -7.57
CA MET A 51 -18.59 -4.79 -6.59
C MET A 51 -17.27 -4.42 -7.28
N ARG A 52 -16.90 -5.12 -8.36
CA ARG A 52 -15.68 -4.84 -9.14
C ARG A 52 -15.70 -3.43 -9.75
N ARG A 53 -16.86 -2.99 -10.26
CA ARG A 53 -17.04 -1.62 -10.77
C ARG A 53 -17.04 -0.55 -9.68
N ALA A 54 -17.33 -0.93 -8.45
CA ALA A 54 -17.33 -0.03 -7.30
C ALA A 54 -15.98 0.01 -6.55
N ILE A 55 -14.95 -0.70 -7.03
CA ILE A 55 -13.60 -0.60 -6.46
C ILE A 55 -13.07 0.81 -6.69
N ALA A 56 -12.70 1.49 -5.61
CA ALA A 56 -12.08 2.80 -5.66
C ALA A 56 -10.55 2.66 -5.64
N VAL A 57 -9.86 3.41 -6.50
CA VAL A 57 -8.40 3.49 -6.55
C VAL A 57 -8.02 4.96 -6.54
N THR A 58 -7.40 5.40 -5.45
CA THR A 58 -7.07 6.82 -5.24
C THR A 58 -5.63 6.97 -4.79
N GLN A 59 -4.93 7.97 -5.34
CA GLN A 59 -3.59 8.33 -4.88
C GLN A 59 -3.66 9.51 -3.90
N TYR A 60 -2.96 9.40 -2.80
CA TYR A 60 -2.77 10.45 -1.81
C TYR A 60 -1.30 10.85 -1.76
N LYS A 61 -1.01 12.09 -1.36
CA LYS A 61 0.37 12.59 -1.34
C LYS A 61 1.16 12.02 -0.17
N THR A 62 0.47 11.64 0.90
CA THR A 62 1.06 11.12 2.14
C THR A 62 0.22 10.01 2.74
N LEU A 63 0.84 9.19 3.61
CA LEU A 63 0.13 8.20 4.42
C LEU A 63 -0.93 8.83 5.34
N ALA A 64 -0.63 9.98 5.94
CA ALA A 64 -1.57 10.67 6.82
C ALA A 64 -2.84 11.13 6.07
N GLU A 65 -2.70 11.61 4.83
CA GLU A 65 -3.85 11.93 3.97
C GLU A 65 -4.66 10.68 3.61
N ALA A 66 -3.99 9.57 3.28
CA ALA A 66 -4.64 8.31 2.95
C ALA A 66 -5.46 7.77 4.13
N ASP A 67 -4.89 7.79 5.34
CA ASP A 67 -5.53 7.36 6.58
C ASP A 67 -6.74 8.23 6.92
N ALA A 68 -6.58 9.56 6.85
CA ALA A 68 -7.68 10.50 7.07
C ALA A 68 -8.84 10.28 6.08
N ALA A 69 -8.53 9.96 4.81
CA ALA A 69 -9.54 9.73 3.78
C ALA A 69 -10.41 8.51 4.07
N ILE A 70 -9.82 7.43 4.59
CA ILE A 70 -10.55 6.20 4.92
C ILE A 70 -11.07 6.17 6.37
N GLY A 71 -10.88 7.25 7.13
CA GLY A 71 -11.32 7.36 8.53
C GLY A 71 -10.56 6.43 9.48
N ARG A 72 -9.31 6.10 9.16
CA ARG A 72 -8.46 5.20 9.95
C ARG A 72 -7.19 5.89 10.38
N GLN A 73 -6.53 5.34 11.40
CA GLN A 73 -5.20 5.77 11.81
C GLN A 73 -4.36 4.51 11.99
N SER A 74 -3.55 4.21 10.99
CA SER A 74 -2.65 3.08 11.04
C SER A 74 -1.35 3.49 11.72
N ARG A 75 -0.78 2.58 12.52
CA ARG A 75 0.52 2.78 13.14
C ARG A 75 1.59 2.15 12.26
N TYR A 76 2.31 3.00 11.54
CA TYR A 76 3.42 2.56 10.69
C TYR A 76 4.73 2.59 11.47
N ALA A 77 5.68 1.75 11.07
CA ALA A 77 7.04 1.90 11.53
C ALA A 77 7.63 3.21 10.94
N PRO A 78 8.49 3.95 11.66
CA PRO A 78 8.94 5.28 11.25
C PRO A 78 9.68 5.33 9.90
N ASP A 79 10.37 4.24 9.56
CA ASP A 79 11.01 4.00 8.26
C ASP A 79 9.98 3.93 7.12
N ILE A 80 8.86 3.23 7.33
CA ILE A 80 7.76 3.17 6.37
C ILE A 80 7.14 4.56 6.16
N GLU A 81 6.95 5.32 7.24
CA GLU A 81 6.38 6.67 7.15
C GLU A 81 7.31 7.63 6.38
N ALA A 82 8.62 7.52 6.60
CA ALA A 82 9.62 8.31 5.89
C ALA A 82 9.76 7.92 4.40
N ASP A 83 9.59 6.64 4.05
CA ASP A 83 9.80 6.13 2.70
C ASP A 83 8.53 6.01 1.84
N ALA A 84 7.33 6.05 2.44
CA ALA A 84 6.09 5.79 1.74
C ALA A 84 5.86 6.71 0.53
N GLY A 85 6.22 8.00 0.69
CA GLY A 85 5.94 9.03 -0.31
C GLY A 85 4.45 9.11 -0.63
N ALA A 86 4.12 9.24 -1.92
CA ALA A 86 2.74 9.15 -2.38
C ALA A 86 2.21 7.71 -2.21
N VAL A 87 0.92 7.57 -1.88
CA VAL A 87 0.30 6.30 -1.48
C VAL A 87 -0.89 6.02 -2.37
N TRP A 88 -0.98 4.81 -2.90
CA TRP A 88 -2.21 4.30 -3.50
C TRP A 88 -3.07 3.62 -2.44
N VAL A 89 -4.35 4.00 -2.39
CA VAL A 89 -5.38 3.31 -1.61
C VAL A 89 -6.32 2.63 -2.59
N VAL A 90 -6.51 1.33 -2.40
CA VAL A 90 -7.49 0.53 -3.15
C VAL A 90 -8.55 0.02 -2.19
N ILE A 91 -9.79 0.47 -2.35
CA ILE A 91 -10.92 0.07 -1.51
C ILE A 91 -11.76 -0.94 -2.27
N ILE A 92 -11.79 -2.18 -1.77
CA ILE A 92 -12.59 -3.24 -2.34
C ILE A 92 -13.85 -3.44 -1.47
N PRO A 93 -15.05 -3.20 -2.00
CA PRO A 93 -16.29 -3.24 -1.23
C PRO A 93 -16.71 -4.67 -0.88
N GLY A 94 -17.61 -4.80 0.10
CA GLY A 94 -18.29 -6.03 0.46
C GLY A 94 -17.79 -6.70 1.73
N ARG A 95 -18.68 -7.48 2.34
CA ARG A 95 -18.44 -8.13 3.62
C ARG A 95 -17.25 -9.08 3.57
N THR A 96 -16.26 -8.72 4.37
CA THR A 96 -14.92 -9.29 4.38
C THR A 96 -14.48 -9.55 5.82
N ARG A 97 -13.81 -10.67 6.05
CA ARG A 97 -13.06 -10.97 7.27
C ARG A 97 -11.60 -11.10 6.89
N ILE A 98 -10.70 -10.40 7.58
CA ILE A 98 -9.26 -10.56 7.33
C ILE A 98 -8.80 -11.80 8.08
N VAL A 99 -8.21 -12.75 7.37
CA VAL A 99 -7.81 -14.07 7.88
C VAL A 99 -6.30 -14.25 7.93
N GLY A 100 -5.54 -13.27 7.46
CA GLY A 100 -4.08 -13.27 7.49
C GLY A 100 -3.50 -11.86 7.50
N GLY A 101 -2.23 -11.74 7.91
CA GLY A 101 -1.46 -10.51 7.71
C GLY A 101 -1.01 -10.38 6.26
N GLY A 102 -0.94 -9.15 5.74
CA GLY A 102 -0.30 -8.89 4.46
C GLY A 102 1.19 -9.25 4.48
N PRO A 103 1.79 -9.63 3.34
CA PRO A 103 3.23 -9.81 3.27
C PRO A 103 3.95 -8.47 3.50
N GLY A 104 5.00 -8.48 4.33
CA GLY A 104 5.86 -7.31 4.56
C GLY A 104 5.63 -6.62 5.91
N HIS A 105 6.05 -5.35 6.00
CA HIS A 105 5.95 -4.53 7.21
C HIS A 105 4.57 -3.85 7.34
N SER A 106 3.51 -4.49 6.83
CA SER A 106 2.20 -3.86 6.75
C SER A 106 1.55 -3.77 8.12
N SER A 107 1.05 -2.59 8.48
CA SER A 107 0.15 -2.45 9.62
C SER A 107 -1.24 -2.95 9.22
N THR A 108 -1.70 -4.01 9.87
CA THR A 108 -3.11 -4.40 9.84
C THR A 108 -3.79 -3.70 11.01
N ASP A 109 -4.81 -2.88 10.76
CA ASP A 109 -5.53 -2.21 11.84
C ASP A 109 -6.11 -3.25 12.81
N ALA A 110 -6.05 -2.98 14.13
CA ALA A 110 -6.43 -3.96 15.15
C ALA A 110 -7.87 -4.48 15.01
N GLU A 111 -8.81 -3.65 14.55
CA GLU A 111 -10.19 -4.07 14.27
C GLU A 111 -10.29 -5.08 13.13
N ALA A 112 -9.36 -5.08 12.18
CA ALA A 112 -9.31 -6.06 11.10
C ALA A 112 -8.83 -7.44 11.58
N THR A 113 -8.23 -7.54 12.78
CA THR A 113 -7.77 -8.81 13.34
C THR A 113 -8.81 -9.51 14.24
N GLU A 114 -9.94 -8.86 14.53
CA GLU A 114 -11.07 -9.54 15.17
C GLU A 114 -11.75 -10.45 14.13
N GLU A 115 -12.13 -11.67 14.50
CA GLU A 115 -12.81 -12.66 13.63
C GLU A 115 -14.23 -12.24 13.21
N ARG A 116 -14.40 -11.02 12.70
CA ARG A 116 -15.67 -10.37 12.45
C ARG A 116 -15.77 -9.98 10.98
N TRP A 117 -16.99 -10.09 10.45
CA TRP A 117 -17.32 -9.64 9.11
C TRP A 117 -17.47 -8.12 9.10
N LEU A 118 -16.64 -7.45 8.30
CA LEU A 118 -16.52 -6.00 8.17
C LEU A 118 -16.83 -5.54 6.74
N GLU A 119 -17.29 -4.30 6.57
CA GLU A 119 -17.76 -3.79 5.27
C GLU A 119 -16.64 -3.25 4.36
N GLY A 120 -15.93 -4.17 3.71
CA GLY A 120 -14.88 -3.84 2.75
C GLY A 120 -13.49 -3.76 3.37
N VAL A 121 -12.50 -3.63 2.49
CA VAL A 121 -11.08 -3.63 2.82
C VAL A 121 -10.34 -2.58 1.99
N ALA A 122 -9.41 -1.88 2.60
CA ALA A 122 -8.51 -0.93 1.98
C ALA A 122 -7.08 -1.46 2.02
N TYR A 123 -6.44 -1.49 0.85
CA TYR A 123 -5.02 -1.81 0.70
C TYR A 123 -4.24 -0.54 0.38
N LYS A 124 -3.17 -0.30 1.14
CA LYS A 124 -2.31 0.88 1.01
C LYS A 124 -0.96 0.47 0.44
N PHE A 125 -0.56 1.04 -0.69
CA PHE A 125 0.72 0.76 -1.34
C PHE A 125 1.55 2.02 -1.52
N SER A 126 2.88 1.91 -1.39
CA SER A 126 3.77 3.00 -1.83
C SER A 126 3.66 3.15 -3.34
N ALA A 127 3.42 4.37 -3.83
CA ALA A 127 3.48 4.66 -5.25
C ALA A 127 4.90 4.57 -5.81
N ARG A 128 5.95 4.67 -4.96
CA ARG A 128 7.35 4.58 -5.38
C ARG A 128 7.81 3.14 -5.52
N THR A 129 7.61 2.32 -4.47
CA THR A 129 8.16 0.96 -4.40
C THR A 129 7.13 -0.11 -4.72
N GLY A 130 5.84 0.23 -4.64
CA GLY A 130 4.75 -0.73 -4.76
C GLY A 130 4.64 -1.70 -3.58
N GLU A 131 5.35 -1.44 -2.48
CA GLU A 131 5.27 -2.23 -1.26
C GLU A 131 3.95 -1.98 -0.53
N LEU A 132 3.43 -3.02 0.12
CA LEU A 132 2.24 -2.94 0.96
C LEU A 132 2.60 -2.23 2.27
N LEU A 133 1.95 -1.09 2.50
CA LEU A 133 2.13 -0.26 3.68
C LEU A 133 1.13 -0.63 4.79
N GLY A 134 -0.09 -1.02 4.43
CA GLY A 134 -1.10 -1.39 5.41
C GLY A 134 -2.38 -1.96 4.82
N ILE A 135 -3.15 -2.64 5.68
CA ILE A 135 -4.47 -3.19 5.39
C ILE A 135 -5.44 -2.68 6.46
N SER A 136 -6.54 -2.08 6.02
CA SER A 136 -7.64 -1.62 6.89
C SER A 136 -8.94 -2.29 6.46
N ALA A 137 -9.83 -2.61 7.40
CA ALA A 137 -11.16 -3.17 7.10
C ALA A 137 -12.23 -2.47 7.95
N GLY A 138 -13.50 -2.54 7.51
CA GLY A 138 -14.64 -1.89 8.19
C GLY A 138 -15.34 -0.88 7.28
N GLU A 139 -16.25 -0.06 7.82
CA GLU A 139 -16.91 0.99 7.04
C GLU A 139 -15.88 2.03 6.55
N LEU A 140 -15.42 1.87 5.31
CA LEU A 140 -14.39 2.70 4.70
C LEU A 140 -15.05 3.79 3.83
N GLN A 141 -14.61 5.04 3.99
CA GLN A 141 -15.06 6.14 3.16
C GLN A 141 -14.10 6.32 1.98
N ALA A 142 -14.64 6.33 0.76
CA ALA A 142 -13.96 6.85 -0.41
C ALA A 142 -14.51 8.26 -0.66
N ARG A 143 -13.88 9.27 -0.06
CA ARG A 143 -14.22 10.68 -0.35
C ARG A 143 -13.59 11.13 -1.66
#